data_AF-A0A496VY59-F1
#
_entry.id   AF-A0A496VY59-F1
#
_cell.length_a   1.000
_cell.length_b   1.000
_cell.length_c   1.000
_cell.angle_alpha   90.00
_cell.angle_beta   90.00
_cell.angle_gamma   90.00
#
_symmetry.space_group_name_H-M   'P 1'
#
loop_
_entity.id
_entity.type
_entity.pdbx_description
1 polymer ?
#
loop_
_entity_poly.entity_id
_entity_poly.type
_entity_poly.pdbx_seq_one_letter_code
_entity_poly.pdbx_strand_id
1 'polypeptide(L)'
;MYLTGEDIFHNWPYRWFGVWTEPGSADTKWPLRTQLTDSKWKFQGKKHLIKYLRSARIVLCSGSFHIHCNLCHQDIGDPGCWQSDNVWLWPCSLAHYVEKHHIRLPDKMLYHIVNNQFIPPTDITVGYDDLPWPDFDLYD
;
A
#
# COMPACT_ATOMS: atom_id res chain seq x y z
N MET A 1 -10.85 10.45 12.08
CA MET A 1 -11.10 9.15 12.74
C MET A 1 -9.75 8.55 13.09
N TYR A 2 -9.39 8.52 14.37
CA TYR A 2 -8.08 8.01 14.81
C TYR A 2 -8.10 6.48 14.81
N LEU A 3 -7.23 5.83 14.04
CA LEU A 3 -7.06 4.38 14.04
C LEU A 3 -6.18 3.98 15.23
N THR A 4 -6.73 3.95 16.44
CA THR A 4 -5.99 3.55 17.66
C THR A 4 -6.57 2.28 18.27
N GLY A 5 -5.71 1.27 18.47
CA GLY A 5 -5.91 0.19 19.46
C GLY A 5 -6.75 -1.02 19.04
N GLU A 6 -7.67 -0.87 18.10
CA GLU A 6 -8.36 -2.01 17.45
C GLU A 6 -7.50 -2.58 16.32
N ASP A 7 -7.72 -3.85 15.93
CA ASP A 7 -6.95 -4.53 14.88
C ASP A 7 -7.00 -3.72 13.57
N ILE A 8 -6.00 -2.86 13.38
CA ILE A 8 -5.92 -1.88 12.28
C ILE A 8 -5.98 -2.58 10.91
N PHE A 9 -5.54 -3.83 10.85
CA PHE A 9 -5.58 -4.64 9.64
C PHE A 9 -7.01 -5.11 9.35
N HIS A 10 -7.79 -5.44 10.37
CA HIS A 10 -9.19 -5.83 10.24
C HIS A 10 -10.10 -4.64 9.94
N ASN A 11 -9.88 -3.54 10.66
CA ASN A 11 -10.74 -2.35 10.66
C ASN A 11 -10.30 -1.27 9.68
N TRP A 12 -9.39 -1.57 8.75
CA TRP A 12 -8.97 -0.61 7.74
C TRP A 12 -10.19 -0.07 6.96
N PRO A 13 -10.46 1.25 6.99
CA PRO A 13 -11.72 1.80 6.47
C PRO A 13 -11.64 2.17 4.99
N TYR A 14 -10.43 2.24 4.44
CA TYR A 14 -10.18 2.72 3.08
C TYR A 14 -10.02 1.58 2.07
N ARG A 15 -10.13 1.93 0.79
CA ARG A 15 -9.77 1.06 -0.35
C ARG A 15 -8.41 1.42 -0.94
N TRP A 16 -7.58 2.12 -0.20
CA TRP A 16 -6.17 2.33 -0.51
C TRP A 16 -5.29 1.84 0.63
N PHE A 17 -4.04 1.52 0.37
CA PHE A 17 -3.06 1.17 1.40
C PHE A 17 -1.64 1.53 0.95
N GLY A 18 -0.75 1.82 1.90
CA GLY A 18 0.66 2.13 1.61
C GLY A 18 1.08 3.56 1.91
N VAL A 19 0.20 4.37 2.49
CA VAL A 19 0.52 5.70 3.05
C VAL A 19 0.45 5.62 4.56
N TRP A 20 1.48 6.14 5.22
CA TRP A 20 1.61 6.13 6.67
C TRP A 20 2.53 7.27 7.13
N THR A 21 2.50 7.50 8.42
CA THR A 21 3.37 8.44 9.11
C THR A 21 4.66 7.73 9.55
N GLU A 22 5.81 8.38 9.41
CA GLU A 22 7.08 7.89 9.99
C GLU A 22 7.22 8.31 11.47
N PRO A 23 7.88 7.50 12.31
CA PRO A 23 8.15 7.86 13.71
C PRO A 23 8.83 9.23 13.84
N GLY A 24 8.29 10.09 14.71
CA GLY A 24 8.81 11.44 14.95
C GLY A 24 8.14 12.54 14.12
N SER A 25 7.23 12.20 13.21
CA SER A 25 6.36 13.19 12.55
C SER A 25 5.33 13.77 13.54
N ALA A 26 5.00 15.05 13.36
CA ALA A 26 3.90 15.70 14.07
C ALA A 26 2.51 15.35 13.48
N ASP A 27 2.48 14.80 12.26
CA ASP A 27 1.24 14.41 11.59
C ASP A 27 0.68 13.12 12.21
N THR A 28 -0.57 13.16 12.65
CA THR A 28 -1.29 12.04 13.26
C THR A 28 -2.48 11.58 12.42
N LYS A 29 -2.66 12.13 11.21
CA LYS A 29 -3.76 11.77 10.28
C LYS A 29 -3.71 10.30 9.89
N TRP A 30 -2.49 9.78 9.69
CA TRP A 30 -2.23 8.42 9.25
C TRP A 30 -1.59 7.57 10.34
N PRO A 31 -1.75 6.23 10.30
CA PRO A 31 -1.07 5.36 11.26
C PRO A 31 0.45 5.47 11.12
N LEU A 32 1.16 5.21 12.22
CA LEU A 32 2.61 5.05 12.18
C LEU A 32 2.97 3.77 11.45
N ARG A 33 4.04 3.82 10.64
CA ARG A 33 4.60 2.62 9.98
C ARG A 33 4.81 1.45 10.95
N THR A 34 5.26 1.75 12.17
CA THR A 34 5.51 0.75 13.22
C THR A 34 4.25 0.03 13.67
N GLN A 35 3.07 0.65 13.57
CA GLN A 35 1.77 0.01 13.86
C GLN A 35 1.34 -0.95 12.73
N LEU A 36 1.83 -0.74 11.52
CA LEU A 36 1.56 -1.59 10.35
C LEU A 36 2.58 -2.73 10.18
N THR A 37 3.63 -2.74 11.00
CA THR A 37 4.68 -3.76 10.96
C THR A 37 4.29 -4.94 11.86
N ASP A 38 4.22 -6.14 11.27
CA ASP A 38 3.95 -7.37 12.02
C ASP A 38 4.98 -8.44 11.64
N SER A 39 6.01 -8.58 12.47
CA SER A 39 7.08 -9.57 12.28
C SER A 39 6.60 -11.01 12.51
N LYS A 40 5.45 -11.20 13.18
CA LYS A 40 4.86 -12.52 13.42
C LYS A 40 3.91 -12.93 12.29
N TRP A 41 3.53 -12.00 11.41
CA TRP A 41 2.67 -12.28 10.27
C TRP A 41 3.33 -13.26 9.29
N LYS A 42 2.79 -14.48 9.26
CA LYS A 42 3.22 -15.55 8.35
C LYS A 42 2.13 -15.81 7.32
N PHE A 43 2.33 -15.29 6.11
CA PHE A 43 1.46 -15.56 4.98
C PHE A 43 2.12 -16.53 4.00
N GLN A 44 1.55 -17.72 3.81
CA GLN A 44 2.11 -18.76 2.94
C GLN A 44 2.22 -18.28 1.48
N GLY A 45 1.27 -17.47 1.02
CA GLY A 45 1.24 -16.90 -0.34
C GLY A 45 2.13 -15.68 -0.56
N LYS A 46 3.07 -15.35 0.35
CA LYS A 46 3.82 -14.07 0.31
C LYS A 46 4.50 -13.81 -1.04
N LYS A 47 5.11 -14.83 -1.67
CA LYS A 47 5.74 -14.65 -3.00
C LYS A 47 4.73 -14.24 -4.08
N HIS A 48 3.56 -14.86 -4.11
CA HIS A 48 2.49 -14.53 -5.06
C HIS A 48 1.90 -13.15 -4.77
N LEU A 49 1.74 -12.80 -3.50
CA LEU A 49 1.31 -11.48 -3.07
C LEU A 49 2.27 -10.38 -3.55
N ILE A 50 3.58 -10.55 -3.33
CA ILE A 50 4.58 -9.58 -3.80
C ILE A 50 4.53 -9.45 -5.33
N LYS A 51 4.38 -10.57 -6.05
CA LYS A 51 4.24 -10.55 -7.51
C LYS A 51 2.99 -9.76 -7.92
N TYR A 52 1.84 -10.02 -7.30
CA TYR A 52 0.58 -9.32 -7.55
C TYR A 52 0.73 -7.81 -7.40
N LEU A 53 1.24 -7.38 -6.25
CA LEU A 53 1.43 -5.96 -5.94
C LEU A 53 2.33 -5.28 -6.99
N ARG A 54 3.40 -5.93 -7.43
CA ARG A 54 4.33 -5.40 -8.44
C ARG A 54 3.76 -5.39 -9.85
N SER A 55 2.88 -6.33 -10.20
CA SER A 55 2.39 -6.49 -11.57
C SER A 55 1.09 -5.76 -11.87
N ALA A 56 0.40 -5.21 -10.86
CA ALA A 56 -0.82 -4.45 -11.07
C ALA A 56 -0.56 -3.20 -11.93
N ARG A 57 -1.61 -2.72 -12.60
CA ARG A 57 -1.48 -1.63 -13.56
C ARG A 57 -1.12 -0.34 -12.86
N ILE A 58 -0.11 0.37 -13.38
CA ILE A 58 0.22 1.72 -12.96
C ILE A 58 -0.84 2.68 -13.48
N VAL A 59 -1.43 3.47 -12.59
CA VAL A 59 -2.52 4.43 -12.85
C VAL A 59 -2.08 5.89 -12.76
N LEU A 60 -0.96 6.16 -12.08
CA LEU A 60 -0.34 7.48 -11.96
C LEU A 60 1.16 7.28 -11.83
N CYS A 61 1.95 8.20 -12.38
CA CYS A 61 3.36 8.38 -12.02
C CYS A 61 3.65 9.88 -11.95
N SER A 62 4.04 10.37 -10.78
CA SER A 62 4.69 11.67 -10.66
C SER A 62 6.19 11.49 -10.95
N GLY A 63 6.78 12.34 -11.79
CA GLY A 63 8.18 12.21 -12.26
C GLY A 63 9.27 12.46 -11.21
N SER A 64 9.23 11.74 -10.09
CA SER A 64 10.27 11.75 -9.07
C SER A 64 11.32 10.69 -9.37
N PHE A 65 12.58 11.12 -9.44
CA PHE A 65 13.72 10.26 -9.70
C PHE A 65 14.08 9.45 -8.44
N HIS A 66 14.24 8.13 -8.59
CA HIS A 66 14.92 7.19 -7.68
C HIS A 66 14.91 7.55 -6.19
N ILE A 67 13.96 7.00 -5.44
CA ILE A 67 13.90 7.16 -3.99
C ILE A 67 14.39 5.89 -3.32
N HIS A 68 15.29 6.06 -2.35
CA HIS A 68 15.79 4.99 -1.52
C HIS A 68 14.84 4.72 -0.35
N CYS A 69 14.78 3.46 0.09
CA CYS A 69 14.06 3.10 1.30
C CYS A 69 14.68 3.76 2.53
N ASN A 70 13.88 4.46 3.32
CA ASN A 70 14.33 5.10 4.56
C ASN A 70 14.84 4.12 5.62
N LEU A 71 14.64 2.81 5.44
CA LEU A 71 14.95 1.77 6.41
C LEU A 71 16.15 0.91 6.04
N CYS A 72 16.27 0.53 4.77
CA CYS A 72 17.37 -0.32 4.29
C CYS A 72 18.23 0.33 3.21
N HIS A 73 17.90 1.57 2.82
CA HIS A 73 18.62 2.34 1.80
C HIS A 73 18.71 1.67 0.42
N GLN A 74 17.92 0.62 0.17
CA GLN A 74 17.81 0.02 -1.16
C GLN A 74 16.97 0.92 -2.07
N ASP A 75 17.30 0.95 -3.35
CA ASP A 75 16.47 1.58 -4.38
C ASP A 75 15.10 0.88 -4.42
N ILE A 76 14.02 1.65 -4.31
CA ILE A 76 12.63 1.15 -4.37
C ILE A 76 12.03 1.38 -5.77
N GLY A 77 12.79 1.93 -6.70
CA GLY A 77 12.34 2.34 -8.02
C GLY A 77 11.65 3.70 -7.97
N ASP A 78 10.52 3.82 -8.68
CA ASP A 78 9.71 5.04 -8.76
C ASP A 78 8.53 4.95 -7.76
N PRO A 79 8.67 5.48 -6.52
CA PRO A 79 7.56 5.48 -5.56
C PRO A 79 6.50 6.54 -5.88
N GLY A 80 6.77 7.43 -6.84
CA GLY A 80 5.78 8.38 -7.35
C GLY A 80 4.71 7.70 -8.19
N CYS A 81 4.92 6.43 -8.55
CA CYS A 81 3.95 5.62 -9.24
C CYS A 81 2.97 4.93 -8.29
N TRP A 82 1.71 4.93 -8.70
CA TRP A 82 0.59 4.26 -8.04
C TRP A 82 0.01 3.17 -8.90
N GLN A 83 -0.43 2.08 -8.27
CA GLN A 83 -0.99 0.91 -8.89
C GLN A 83 -2.40 0.63 -8.39
N SER A 84 -3.21 0.01 -9.25
CA SER A 84 -4.58 -0.38 -8.93
C SER A 84 -4.95 -1.72 -9.58
N ASP A 85 -5.88 -2.43 -8.94
CA ASP A 85 -6.57 -3.62 -9.45
C ASP A 85 -8.07 -3.35 -9.72
N ASN A 86 -8.46 -2.08 -9.89
CA ASN A 86 -9.84 -1.55 -9.97
C ASN A 86 -10.59 -1.47 -8.63
N VAL A 87 -10.12 -2.11 -7.57
CA VAL A 87 -10.79 -2.09 -6.24
C VAL A 87 -9.91 -1.41 -5.20
N TRP A 88 -8.62 -1.74 -5.21
CA TRP A 88 -7.61 -1.23 -4.30
C TRP A 88 -6.61 -0.33 -5.01
N LEU A 89 -6.09 0.64 -4.28
CA LEU A 89 -5.06 1.58 -4.76
C LEU A 89 -3.86 1.58 -3.81
N TRP A 90 -2.64 1.52 -4.34
CA TRP A 90 -1.42 1.54 -3.54
C TRP A 90 -0.21 2.11 -4.28
N PRO A 91 0.81 2.65 -3.59
CA PRO A 91 2.06 3.05 -4.23
C PRO A 91 2.90 1.83 -4.63
N CYS A 92 3.67 1.94 -5.71
CA CYS A 92 4.58 0.89 -6.19
C CYS A 92 5.54 0.38 -5.10
N SER A 93 5.91 1.27 -4.17
CA SER A 93 6.80 0.96 -3.05
C SER A 93 6.22 -0.04 -2.05
N LEU A 94 4.90 -0.24 -1.99
CA LEU A 94 4.26 -1.11 -1.01
C LEU A 94 4.81 -2.55 -1.07
N ALA A 95 5.06 -3.07 -2.27
CA ALA A 95 5.61 -4.42 -2.44
C ALA A 95 6.97 -4.59 -1.76
N HIS A 96 7.82 -3.56 -1.80
CA HIS A 96 9.12 -3.56 -1.11
C HIS A 96 8.93 -3.63 0.41
N TYR A 97 8.01 -2.82 0.95
CA TYR A 97 7.75 -2.80 2.40
C TYR A 97 7.15 -4.10 2.93
N VAL A 98 6.26 -4.75 2.17
CA VAL A 98 5.75 -6.08 2.52
C VAL A 98 6.87 -7.12 2.46
N GLU A 99 7.73 -7.06 1.44
CA GLU A 99 8.81 -8.02 1.26
C GLU A 99 9.89 -7.90 2.34
N LYS A 100 10.44 -6.70 2.53
CA LYS A 100 11.65 -6.43 3.32
C LYS A 100 11.36 -5.96 4.75
N HIS A 101 10.23 -5.32 4.97
CA HIS A 101 9.94 -4.60 6.22
C HIS A 101 8.74 -5.13 6.98
N HIS A 102 8.19 -6.28 6.57
CA HIS A 102 7.11 -6.98 7.28
C HIS A 102 5.87 -6.09 7.51
N ILE A 103 5.60 -5.16 6.60
CA ILE A 103 4.32 -4.47 6.57
C ILE A 103 3.24 -5.49 6.24
N ARG A 104 2.25 -5.60 7.11
CA ARG A 104 1.08 -6.45 6.93
C ARG A 104 -0.01 -5.67 6.19
N LEU A 105 -0.67 -6.32 5.24
CA LEU A 105 -1.79 -5.73 4.50
C LEU A 105 -3.08 -5.78 5.33
N PRO A 106 -4.03 -4.87 5.07
CA PRO A 106 -5.39 -5.00 5.55
C PRO A 106 -6.02 -6.33 5.14
N ASP A 107 -6.81 -6.93 6.02
CA ASP A 107 -7.41 -8.25 5.80
C ASP A 107 -8.33 -8.24 4.57
N LYS A 108 -9.09 -7.15 4.37
CA LYS A 108 -9.99 -6.99 3.21
C LYS A 108 -9.22 -6.94 1.89
N MET A 109 -8.06 -6.28 1.87
CA MET A 109 -7.19 -6.22 0.69
C MET A 109 -6.59 -7.59 0.41
N LEU A 110 -6.06 -8.25 1.43
CA LEU A 110 -5.47 -9.59 1.29
C LEU A 110 -6.51 -10.59 0.78
N TYR A 111 -7.73 -10.58 1.35
CA TYR A 111 -8.83 -11.43 0.93
C TYR A 111 -9.21 -11.21 -0.55
N HIS A 112 -9.27 -9.95 -0.99
CA HIS A 112 -9.51 -9.61 -2.39
C HIS A 112 -8.45 -10.22 -3.33
N ILE A 113 -7.17 -10.04 -3.00
CA ILE A 113 -6.05 -10.56 -3.80
C ILE A 113 -6.07 -12.09 -3.87
N VAL A 114 -6.35 -12.75 -2.75
CA VAL A 114 -6.44 -14.22 -2.67
C VAL A 114 -7.61 -14.74 -3.50
N ASN A 115 -8.79 -14.08 -3.44
CA ASN A 115 -9.94 -14.46 -4.24
C ASN A 115 -9.71 -14.26 -5.74
N ASN A 116 -8.90 -13.29 -6.12
CA ASN A 116 -8.42 -13.10 -7.49
C ASN A 116 -7.25 -14.02 -7.87
N GLN A 117 -6.96 -15.04 -7.04
CA GLN A 117 -5.92 -16.04 -7.28
C GLN A 117 -4.52 -15.43 -7.52
N PHE A 118 -4.26 -14.26 -6.95
CA PHE A 118 -3.01 -13.50 -7.17
C PHE A 118 -2.78 -13.13 -8.65
N ILE A 119 -3.83 -12.90 -9.41
CA ILE A 119 -3.77 -12.40 -10.79
C ILE A 119 -4.47 -11.04 -10.84
N PRO A 120 -3.73 -9.91 -10.98
CA PRO A 120 -4.37 -8.61 -11.11
C PRO A 120 -5.06 -8.49 -12.47
N PRO A 121 -6.15 -7.72 -12.59
CA PRO A 121 -6.76 -7.41 -13.88
C PRO A 121 -5.75 -6.76 -14.82
N THR A 122 -5.87 -7.07 -16.11
CA THR A 122 -5.02 -6.49 -17.17
C THR A 122 -5.42 -5.06 -17.52
N ASP A 123 -6.69 -4.73 -17.33
CA ASP A 123 -7.28 -3.46 -17.71
C ASP A 123 -7.78 -2.69 -16.49
N ILE A 124 -7.65 -1.36 -16.56
CA ILE A 124 -8.26 -0.44 -15.61
C ILE A 124 -9.58 0.03 -16.22
N THR A 125 -10.68 -0.21 -15.50
CA THR A 125 -12.04 0.07 -15.95
C THR A 125 -12.70 1.22 -15.18
N VAL A 126 -12.05 1.70 -14.12
CA VAL A 126 -12.47 2.87 -13.35
C VAL A 126 -11.76 4.12 -13.86
N GLY A 127 -12.48 5.25 -13.88
CA GLY A 127 -11.88 6.55 -14.20
C GLY A 127 -10.82 6.94 -13.16
N TYR A 128 -9.86 7.77 -13.57
CA TYR A 128 -8.82 8.26 -12.66
C TYR A 128 -9.43 8.96 -11.42
N ASP A 129 -10.45 9.78 -11.63
CA ASP A 129 -11.15 10.53 -10.57
C ASP A 129 -11.99 9.62 -9.65
N ASP A 130 -12.31 8.41 -10.08
CA ASP A 130 -13.11 7.43 -9.32
C ASP A 130 -12.25 6.47 -8.48
N LEU A 131 -10.92 6.53 -8.63
CA LEU A 131 -10.01 5.72 -7.83
C LEU A 131 -10.06 6.17 -6.35
N PRO A 132 -9.88 5.24 -5.40
CA PRO A 132 -9.95 5.56 -3.98
C PRO A 132 -8.65 6.24 -3.52
N TRP A 133 -8.39 7.47 -3.98
CA TRP A 133 -7.21 8.22 -3.57
C TRP A 133 -7.23 8.48 -2.07
N PRO A 134 -6.07 8.44 -1.39
CA PRO A 134 -5.97 9.01 -0.05
C PRO A 134 -6.36 10.48 -0.10
N ASP A 135 -7.08 10.91 0.94
CA ASP A 135 -7.42 12.32 1.13
C ASP A 135 -6.15 13.07 1.53
N PHE A 136 -5.31 13.35 0.56
CA PHE A 136 -4.26 14.34 0.71
C PHE A 136 -4.99 15.67 0.70
N ASP A 137 -5.02 16.38 1.83
CA ASP A 137 -5.50 17.75 1.85
C ASP A 137 -4.53 18.57 0.99
N LEU A 138 -4.74 18.53 -0.32
CA LEU A 138 -4.03 19.34 -1.29
C LEU A 138 -4.86 20.62 -1.30
N TYR A 139 -4.29 21.69 -0.77
CA TYR A 139 -4.87 23.02 -0.59
C TYR A 139 -5.64 23.23 0.73
N ASP A 140 -4.90 23.69 1.74
CA ASP A 140 -5.28 24.86 2.57
C ASP A 140 -4.23 25.96 2.34
#